data_AF-A0A6N7VY62-F1
#
_entry.id   AF-A0A6N7VY62-F1
#
_cell.length_a   1.000
_cell.length_b   1.000
_cell.length_c   1.000
_cell.angle_alpha   90.00
_cell.angle_beta   90.00
_cell.angle_gamma   90.00
#
_symmetry.space_group_name_H-M   'P 1'
#
loop_
_entity.id
_entity.type
_entity.pdbx_description
1 polymer ?
#
loop_
_entity_poly.entity_id
_entity_poly.type
_entity_poly.pdbx_seq_one_letter_code
_entity_poly.pdbx_strand_id
1 'polypeptide(L)'
;MTANACSCNRIRHRTSTDSQNKEENPLLARELAFCSAKQGGWEYRGSIFSSGFAMRKKTKFTFLAAALSVSCLFASNLANLTASAQVPQASAEQQAAAGQQEAAASQAEAYRRAQEEYAAQLAAYQQALSEQQAREAVEAAQAEAAAQEAARKLQEETAAQWQKLQEEAAAQIQKAQAEAAAQAAKAQEEAAAQAAKLQEEAAEQAAKTQEEAQAAARQLQEQADTMLAQQVQAGTVSNGRLIAAGLLSSPAQTPLKGLSVSVLGDSISTYQGYIPDGYACFYPEANNDVKDVTQTWWMQVLYNTGMRLAANGSYSASTVCGDSKDEHSSAGCSDRRINDLKGPYGTSPDIILVYMGANDFFRAMELGKFDGVPTGRGEKYYVNFSEAYELMLQKLLRTYPASRIYCMTLTEANSGDHPRVNEKGNTIADFNSRIKAIAAAYGIPVIDVHNCGMEVYELNHYTSDGTHPNKEGSTKMANYVTSVLLQNAWYPS
;
A
#
# COMPACT_ATOMS: atom_id res chain seq x y z
N MET A 1 73.13 -21.53 -43.81
CA MET A 1 73.76 -21.70 -42.48
C MET A 1 72.66 -21.47 -41.47
N THR A 2 71.92 -22.54 -41.12
CA THR A 2 71.97 -23.25 -39.81
C THR A 2 71.45 -22.37 -38.67
N ALA A 3 70.45 -22.70 -37.85
CA ALA A 3 69.70 -23.92 -37.54
C ALA A 3 68.44 -23.48 -36.72
N ASN A 4 67.24 -24.06 -36.89
CA ASN A 4 66.63 -25.18 -36.10
C ASN A 4 66.72 -24.98 -34.56
N ALA A 5 65.74 -25.30 -33.71
CA ALA A 5 64.52 -26.11 -33.72
C ALA A 5 63.73 -25.78 -32.40
N CYS A 6 62.39 -25.85 -32.32
CA CYS A 6 61.58 -27.00 -31.82
C CYS A 6 62.00 -27.48 -30.39
N SER A 7 61.17 -27.82 -29.39
CA SER A 7 59.76 -28.27 -29.32
C SER A 7 59.39 -28.58 -27.84
N CYS A 8 58.08 -28.71 -27.58
CA CYS A 8 57.39 -29.63 -26.66
C CYS A 8 57.37 -29.46 -25.12
N ASN A 9 56.17 -29.14 -24.62
CA ASN A 9 55.29 -29.95 -23.75
C ASN A 9 55.89 -30.85 -22.64
N ARG A 10 55.46 -30.62 -21.39
CA ARG A 10 55.09 -31.73 -20.49
C ARG A 10 54.20 -31.34 -19.30
N ILE A 11 53.07 -32.04 -19.24
CA ILE A 11 52.18 -32.27 -18.10
C ILE A 11 52.96 -32.92 -16.93
N ARG A 12 52.67 -32.51 -15.68
CA ARG A 12 52.75 -33.38 -14.49
C ARG A 12 51.66 -33.06 -13.48
N HIS A 13 50.80 -34.06 -13.24
CA HIS A 13 50.06 -34.21 -11.99
C HIS A 13 51.01 -34.45 -10.81
N ARG A 14 50.67 -33.89 -9.63
CA ARG A 14 50.95 -34.54 -8.35
C ARG A 14 49.94 -34.11 -7.28
N THR A 15 49.46 -35.12 -6.58
CA THR A 15 48.48 -35.14 -5.49
C THR A 15 49.12 -34.87 -4.12
N SER A 16 48.27 -34.41 -3.20
CA SER A 16 48.19 -34.79 -1.78
C SER A 16 48.81 -33.89 -0.70
N THR A 17 47.92 -33.62 0.28
CA THR A 17 48.07 -33.43 1.74
C THR A 17 48.47 -32.08 2.33
N ASP A 18 47.48 -31.53 3.04
CA ASP A 18 47.51 -30.86 4.34
C ASP A 18 48.54 -29.74 4.57
N SER A 19 48.05 -28.52 4.75
CA SER A 19 47.87 -27.95 6.09
C SER A 19 47.57 -26.45 6.07
N GLN A 20 46.77 -26.03 7.05
CA GLN A 20 46.66 -24.67 7.61
C GLN A 20 45.84 -23.62 6.83
N ASN A 21 44.54 -23.63 7.11
CA ASN A 21 43.68 -22.45 7.07
C ASN A 21 44.21 -21.36 8.00
N LYS A 22 44.65 -20.24 7.41
CA LYS A 22 44.65 -18.91 8.01
C LYS A 22 44.24 -17.94 6.93
N GLU A 23 42.99 -17.51 6.95
CA GLU A 23 42.62 -16.20 6.45
C GLU A 23 41.35 -15.74 7.18
N GLU A 24 41.51 -14.61 7.85
CA GLU A 24 40.55 -13.95 8.71
C GLU A 24 39.46 -13.30 7.85
N ASN A 25 38.20 -13.59 8.16
CA ASN A 25 37.04 -12.89 7.63
C ASN A 25 36.50 -11.96 8.73
N PRO A 26 36.53 -10.63 8.59
CA PRO A 26 35.96 -9.74 9.57
C PRO A 26 34.51 -9.44 9.17
N LEU A 27 33.54 -9.90 9.95
CA LEU A 27 32.20 -9.30 10.12
C LEU A 27 31.36 -10.20 11.03
N LEU A 28 31.63 -10.13 12.34
CA LEU A 28 30.73 -10.66 13.37
C LEU A 28 30.95 -9.88 14.66
N ALA A 29 30.19 -8.80 14.84
CA ALA A 29 29.91 -8.24 16.15
C ALA A 29 28.71 -7.31 16.06
N ARG A 30 27.51 -7.85 16.31
CA ARG A 30 26.48 -7.23 17.17
C ARG A 30 25.19 -8.03 17.12
N GLU A 31 24.99 -8.83 18.17
CA GLU A 31 23.74 -9.07 18.91
C GLU A 31 24.15 -10.02 20.05
N LEU A 32 23.95 -9.70 21.32
CA LEU A 32 22.69 -9.84 22.03
C LEU A 32 22.79 -9.07 23.36
N ALA A 33 21.80 -8.24 23.67
CA ALA A 33 21.40 -7.96 25.06
C ALA A 33 19.90 -7.66 25.09
N PHE A 34 19.19 -8.53 25.79
CA PHE A 34 17.77 -8.49 26.13
C PHE A 34 17.27 -7.11 26.58
N CYS A 35 16.19 -6.64 25.96
CA CYS A 35 15.35 -5.56 26.47
C CYS A 35 14.08 -6.14 27.10
N SER A 36 13.82 -5.77 28.36
CA SER A 36 12.50 -5.83 28.98
C SER A 36 11.94 -4.40 29.11
N ALA A 37 10.84 -4.18 28.39
CA ALA A 37 9.71 -3.26 28.63
C ALA A 37 9.92 -1.96 29.46
N LYS A 38 9.60 -0.80 28.85
CA LYS A 38 8.25 -0.17 28.96
C LYS A 38 8.13 1.17 28.21
N GLN A 39 6.91 1.40 27.73
CA GLN A 39 6.19 2.66 27.47
C GLN A 39 6.45 3.43 26.16
N GLY A 40 5.35 3.65 25.42
CA GLY A 40 5.24 4.69 24.40
C GLY A 40 4.28 4.37 23.26
N GLY A 41 2.98 4.18 23.57
CA GLY A 41 1.93 4.07 22.55
C GLY A 41 1.67 5.43 21.89
N TRP A 42 1.62 5.45 20.57
CA TRP A 42 1.13 6.56 19.77
C TRP A 42 -0.35 6.31 19.48
N GLU A 43 -1.22 7.20 19.98
CA GLU A 43 -2.59 7.31 19.51
C GLU A 43 -2.85 8.71 18.93
N TYR A 44 -3.55 8.67 17.80
CA TYR A 44 -4.01 9.73 16.94
C TYR A 44 -5.09 10.57 17.64
N ARG A 45 -4.95 11.90 17.76
CA ARG A 45 -6.11 12.79 17.98
C ARG A 45 -6.00 14.16 17.31
N GLY A 46 -7.11 14.52 16.66
CA GLY A 46 -7.37 15.76 15.94
C GLY A 46 -7.09 17.05 16.71
N SER A 47 -6.78 18.07 15.91
CA SER A 47 -6.70 19.48 16.29
C SER A 47 -7.99 19.98 16.93
N ILE A 48 -7.89 20.59 18.12
CA ILE A 48 -8.76 21.69 18.53
C ILE A 48 -7.88 22.67 19.34
N PHE A 49 -7.90 23.93 18.91
CA PHE A 49 -7.23 25.08 19.52
C PHE A 49 -7.60 25.26 21.00
N SER A 50 -6.61 25.48 21.87
CA SER A 50 -6.79 26.32 23.06
C SER A 50 -5.46 26.98 23.45
N SER A 51 -5.48 28.31 23.39
CA SER A 51 -4.39 29.23 23.65
C SER A 51 -4.01 29.28 25.13
N GLY A 52 -2.73 29.03 25.42
CA GLY A 52 -2.14 29.22 26.74
C GLY A 52 -1.85 30.69 27.02
N PHE A 53 -2.31 31.20 28.17
CA PHE A 53 -1.85 32.45 28.75
C PHE A 53 -0.92 32.16 29.93
N ALA A 54 0.32 32.62 29.81
CA ALA A 54 1.39 32.42 30.77
C ALA A 54 1.24 33.34 31.99
N MET A 55 1.28 32.75 33.19
CA MET A 55 1.43 33.46 34.46
C MET A 55 2.80 34.17 34.54
N ARG A 56 2.81 35.48 34.87
CA ARG A 56 3.98 36.12 35.49
C ARG A 56 3.59 37.12 36.59
N LYS A 57 4.12 36.78 37.77
CA LYS A 57 4.74 37.62 38.82
C LYS A 57 3.84 38.45 39.76
N LYS A 58 3.86 37.98 41.01
CA LYS A 58 3.51 38.66 42.26
C LYS A 58 4.31 39.95 42.46
N THR A 59 3.62 41.02 42.87
CA THR A 59 4.19 42.13 43.65
C THR A 59 3.27 42.40 44.83
N LYS A 60 3.86 42.45 46.03
CA LYS A 60 3.19 42.59 47.33
C LYS A 60 2.74 44.04 47.54
N PHE A 61 1.51 44.26 48.02
CA PHE A 61 1.14 45.47 48.77
C PHE A 61 0.45 45.06 50.07
N THR A 62 1.12 45.32 51.18
CA THR A 62 0.61 45.29 52.54
C THR A 62 -0.19 46.55 52.81
N PHE A 63 -1.44 46.43 53.27
CA PHE A 63 -2.14 47.52 53.96
C PHE A 63 -2.56 47.06 55.36
N LEU A 64 -2.08 47.82 56.35
CA LEU A 64 -2.39 47.70 57.77
C LEU A 64 -3.87 47.99 58.02
N ALA A 65 -4.55 47.10 58.76
CA ALA A 65 -5.85 47.39 59.35
C ALA A 65 -5.64 48.14 60.68
N ALA A 66 -6.17 49.37 60.78
CA ALA A 66 -6.34 50.07 62.05
C ALA A 66 -7.84 50.21 62.31
N ALA A 67 -8.38 49.34 63.17
CA ALA A 67 -9.71 49.50 63.73
C ALA A 67 -9.62 50.46 64.92
N LEU A 68 -10.33 51.59 64.84
CA LEU A 68 -10.59 52.48 65.98
C LEU A 68 -12.08 52.39 66.30
N SER A 69 -12.38 51.63 67.36
CA SER A 69 -13.65 51.60 68.05
C SER A 69 -13.81 52.85 68.91
N VAL A 70 -14.82 53.67 68.63
CA VAL A 70 -15.33 54.69 69.55
C VAL A 70 -16.78 54.33 69.85
N SER A 71 -17.00 53.63 70.97
CA SER A 71 -18.32 53.42 71.55
C SER A 71 -18.39 54.19 72.87
N CYS A 72 -19.34 55.11 72.94
CA CYS A 72 -19.61 56.00 74.05
C CYS A 72 -19.92 55.25 75.36
N LEU A 73 -19.31 55.70 76.45
CA LEU A 73 -19.70 55.44 77.83
C LEU A 73 -20.52 56.63 78.37
N PHE A 74 -21.33 56.36 79.40
CA PHE A 74 -22.24 57.20 80.20
C PHE A 74 -23.70 57.19 79.73
N ALA A 75 -24.71 56.87 80.56
CA ALA A 75 -24.79 56.89 82.02
C ALA A 75 -25.80 55.88 82.58
N SER A 76 -25.55 55.43 83.82
CA SER A 76 -26.58 55.10 84.82
C SER A 76 -25.90 55.09 86.19
N ASN A 77 -25.97 56.20 86.93
CA ASN A 77 -25.61 56.21 88.34
C ASN A 77 -26.50 57.21 89.07
N LEU A 78 -27.50 56.70 89.80
CA LEU A 78 -28.19 57.42 90.86
C LEU A 78 -28.89 56.41 91.78
N ALA A 79 -28.23 56.10 92.89
CA ALA A 79 -28.89 55.74 94.13
C ALA A 79 -28.08 56.30 95.30
N ASN A 80 -28.75 57.15 96.08
CA ASN A 80 -28.43 57.60 97.43
C ASN A 80 -27.19 58.46 97.68
N LEU A 81 -27.44 59.74 97.95
CA LEU A 81 -26.93 60.42 99.14
C LEU A 81 -27.89 61.55 99.52
N THR A 82 -28.52 61.39 100.67
CA THR A 82 -29.26 62.41 101.42
C THR A 82 -28.30 63.47 101.96
N ALA A 83 -28.59 64.76 101.75
CA ALA A 83 -28.52 65.81 102.79
C ALA A 83 -28.86 67.20 102.22
N SER A 84 -29.97 67.76 102.72
CA SER A 84 -30.18 69.16 103.12
C SER A 84 -29.51 70.29 102.31
N ALA A 85 -30.31 71.06 101.57
CA ALA A 85 -30.57 72.47 101.89
C ALA A 85 -31.62 73.05 100.93
N GLN A 86 -32.70 73.59 101.48
CA GLN A 86 -33.70 74.40 100.80
C GLN A 86 -33.13 75.79 100.46
N VAL A 87 -33.58 76.38 99.33
CA VAL A 87 -33.90 77.81 99.04
C VAL A 87 -33.78 78.04 97.51
N PRO A 88 -34.66 78.87 96.87
CA PRO A 88 -35.24 78.55 95.57
C PRO A 88 -34.53 79.21 94.38
N GLN A 89 -34.31 78.45 93.29
CA GLN A 89 -33.83 78.99 92.01
C GLN A 89 -34.64 78.44 90.82
N ALA A 90 -35.95 78.68 90.82
CA ALA A 90 -36.82 78.33 89.69
C ALA A 90 -36.49 79.12 88.39
N SER A 91 -35.57 80.10 88.41
CA SER A 91 -35.16 80.87 87.22
C SER A 91 -33.79 80.50 86.65
N ALA A 92 -32.92 79.78 87.38
CA ALA A 92 -31.58 79.41 86.91
C ALA A 92 -31.55 78.04 86.20
N GLU A 93 -32.37 77.08 86.66
CA GLU A 93 -32.46 75.75 86.05
C GLU A 93 -33.14 75.77 84.66
N GLN A 94 -34.11 76.67 84.43
CA GLN A 94 -34.74 76.82 83.11
C GLN A 94 -33.81 77.47 82.07
N GLN A 95 -32.94 78.41 82.47
CA GLN A 95 -31.95 79.01 81.57
C GLN A 95 -30.75 78.09 81.31
N ALA A 96 -30.32 77.31 82.30
CA ALA A 96 -29.28 76.30 82.13
C ALA A 96 -29.74 75.10 81.27
N ALA A 97 -30.99 74.64 81.45
CA ALA A 97 -31.57 73.58 80.63
C ALA A 97 -31.82 74.04 79.18
N ALA A 98 -32.28 75.27 78.95
CA ALA A 98 -32.42 75.83 77.61
C ALA A 98 -31.08 75.96 76.87
N GLY A 99 -30.02 76.43 77.55
CA GLY A 99 -28.68 76.53 76.97
C GLY A 99 -28.02 75.17 76.69
N GLN A 100 -28.29 74.14 77.50
CA GLN A 100 -27.84 72.76 77.23
C GLN A 100 -28.61 72.12 76.07
N GLN A 101 -29.90 72.42 75.91
CA GLN A 101 -30.73 71.92 74.82
C GLN A 101 -30.37 72.57 73.47
N GLU A 102 -30.06 73.87 73.45
CA GLU A 102 -29.53 74.56 72.27
C GLU A 102 -28.11 74.06 71.89
N ALA A 103 -27.23 73.82 72.87
CA ALA A 103 -25.91 73.25 72.62
C ALA A 103 -25.98 71.82 72.04
N ALA A 104 -26.90 70.98 72.54
CA ALA A 104 -27.14 69.64 72.01
C ALA A 104 -27.74 69.67 70.59
N ALA A 105 -28.67 70.59 70.31
CA ALA A 105 -29.23 70.79 68.97
C ALA A 105 -28.15 71.24 67.97
N SER A 106 -27.29 72.20 68.36
CA SER A 106 -26.16 72.65 67.53
C SER A 106 -25.15 71.54 67.25
N GLN A 107 -24.83 70.69 68.24
CA GLN A 107 -23.97 69.52 68.03
C GLN A 107 -24.60 68.48 67.10
N ALA A 108 -25.91 68.23 67.20
CA ALA A 108 -26.62 67.31 66.32
C ALA A 108 -26.68 67.82 64.86
N GLU A 109 -26.83 69.13 64.67
CA GLU A 109 -26.75 69.76 63.35
C GLU A 109 -25.33 69.70 62.76
N ALA A 110 -24.30 69.97 63.57
CA ALA A 110 -22.91 69.85 63.15
C ALA A 110 -22.56 68.41 62.74
N TYR A 111 -23.04 67.41 63.49
CA TYR A 111 -22.85 66.01 63.17
C TYR A 111 -23.57 65.61 61.86
N ARG A 112 -24.80 66.10 61.65
CA ARG A 112 -25.54 65.86 60.39
C ARG A 112 -24.82 66.45 59.18
N ARG A 113 -24.32 67.69 59.29
CA ARG A 113 -23.51 68.31 58.23
C ARG A 113 -22.23 67.52 57.95
N ALA A 114 -21.54 67.04 58.99
CA ALA A 114 -20.35 66.21 58.81
C ALA A 114 -20.67 64.86 58.13
N GLN A 115 -21.83 64.25 58.42
CA GLN A 115 -22.29 63.04 57.73
C GLN A 115 -22.64 63.30 56.26
N GLU A 116 -23.30 64.42 55.96
CA GLU A 116 -23.62 64.82 54.59
C GLU A 116 -22.35 65.13 53.78
N GLU A 117 -21.37 65.81 54.37
CA GLU A 117 -20.05 66.06 53.76
C GLU A 117 -19.30 64.75 53.48
N TYR A 118 -19.29 63.81 54.43
CA TYR A 118 -18.67 62.51 54.24
C TYR A 118 -19.37 61.69 53.14
N ALA A 119 -20.71 61.70 53.11
CA ALA A 119 -21.48 61.02 52.07
C ALA A 119 -21.21 61.64 50.68
N ALA A 120 -21.12 62.96 50.59
CA ALA A 120 -20.77 63.66 49.36
C ALA A 120 -19.34 63.33 48.91
N GLN A 121 -18.37 63.26 49.84
CA GLN A 121 -16.99 62.88 49.54
C GLN A 121 -16.90 61.42 49.04
N LEU A 122 -17.66 60.51 49.66
CA LEU A 122 -17.72 59.12 49.23
C LEU A 122 -18.35 58.96 47.84
N ALA A 123 -19.43 59.70 47.54
CA ALA A 123 -20.06 59.72 46.23
C ALA A 123 -19.11 60.26 45.15
N ALA A 124 -18.40 61.36 45.45
CA ALA A 124 -17.40 61.92 44.55
C ALA A 124 -16.24 60.95 44.29
N TYR A 125 -15.78 60.23 45.32
CA TYR A 125 -14.75 59.20 45.17
C TYR A 125 -15.23 58.03 44.30
N GLN A 126 -16.45 57.53 44.52
CA GLN A 126 -17.03 56.46 43.71
C GLN A 126 -17.22 56.88 42.25
N GLN A 127 -17.65 58.12 42.00
CA GLN A 127 -17.76 58.67 40.66
C GLN A 127 -16.38 58.72 39.97
N ALA A 128 -15.37 59.29 40.64
CA ALA A 128 -14.01 59.36 40.11
C ALA A 128 -13.42 57.98 39.78
N LEU A 129 -13.67 56.98 40.63
CA LEU A 129 -13.25 55.60 40.38
C LEU A 129 -13.95 55.01 39.16
N SER A 130 -15.27 55.24 39.01
CA SER A 130 -16.02 54.75 37.85
C SER A 130 -15.58 55.41 36.54
N GLU A 131 -15.25 56.71 36.57
CA GLU A 131 -14.72 57.44 35.42
C GLU A 131 -13.32 56.94 35.05
N GLN A 132 -12.48 56.64 36.04
CA GLN A 132 -11.17 56.03 35.79
C GLN A 132 -11.32 54.65 35.13
N GLN A 133 -12.18 53.78 35.68
CA GLN A 133 -12.44 52.46 35.12
C GLN A 133 -12.99 52.54 33.68
N ALA A 134 -13.87 53.50 33.41
CA ALA A 134 -14.38 53.73 32.06
C ALA A 134 -13.27 54.17 31.08
N ARG A 135 -12.35 55.05 31.51
CA ARG A 135 -11.22 55.46 30.68
C ARG A 135 -10.26 54.30 30.39
N GLU A 136 -9.92 53.52 31.42
CA GLU A 136 -9.06 52.34 31.29
C GLU A 136 -9.70 51.28 30.37
N ALA A 137 -11.02 51.09 30.45
CA ALA A 137 -11.75 50.18 29.57
C ALA A 137 -11.73 50.64 28.10
N VAL A 138 -11.89 51.94 27.84
CA VAL A 138 -11.80 52.51 26.49
C VAL A 138 -10.39 52.37 25.93
N GLU A 139 -9.36 52.66 26.73
CA GLU A 139 -7.95 52.51 26.33
C GLU A 139 -7.61 51.05 26.02
N ALA A 140 -8.07 50.11 26.87
CA ALA A 140 -7.89 48.68 26.64
C ALA A 140 -8.57 48.21 25.34
N ALA A 141 -9.80 48.66 25.08
CA ALA A 141 -10.53 48.33 23.86
C ALA A 141 -9.85 48.89 22.60
N GLN A 142 -9.29 50.10 22.68
CA GLN A 142 -8.52 50.70 21.58
C GLN A 142 -7.21 49.93 21.33
N ALA A 143 -6.51 49.53 22.39
CA ALA A 143 -5.30 48.73 22.27
C ALA A 143 -5.58 47.35 21.65
N GLU A 144 -6.69 46.71 22.04
CA GLU A 144 -7.11 45.43 21.46
C GLU A 144 -7.47 45.58 19.97
N ALA A 145 -8.25 46.61 19.60
CA ALA A 145 -8.59 46.88 18.21
C ALA A 145 -7.35 47.13 17.34
N ALA A 146 -6.38 47.90 17.84
CA ALA A 146 -5.12 48.15 17.15
C ALA A 146 -4.29 46.86 16.98
N ALA A 147 -4.25 45.99 18.00
CA ALA A 147 -3.57 44.70 17.92
C ALA A 147 -4.24 43.76 16.90
N GLN A 148 -5.57 43.73 16.85
CA GLN A 148 -6.33 42.95 15.87
C GLN A 148 -6.09 43.45 14.44
N GLU A 149 -6.05 44.77 14.22
CA GLU A 149 -5.75 45.33 12.90
C GLU A 149 -4.31 45.01 12.46
N ALA A 150 -3.34 45.10 13.36
CA ALA A 150 -1.95 44.73 13.08
C ALA A 150 -1.81 43.24 12.74
N ALA A 151 -2.51 42.36 13.47
CA ALA A 151 -2.53 40.93 13.19
C ALA A 151 -3.16 40.62 11.82
N ARG A 152 -4.25 41.31 11.45
CA ARG A 152 -4.87 41.17 10.13
C ARG A 152 -3.93 41.58 9.00
N LYS A 153 -3.25 42.73 9.13
CA LYS A 153 -2.27 43.19 8.11
C LYS A 153 -1.13 42.18 7.94
N LEU A 154 -0.59 41.66 9.04
CA LEU A 154 0.46 40.64 8.99
C LEU A 154 -0.05 39.35 8.31
N GLN A 155 -1.29 38.95 8.58
CA GLN A 155 -1.89 37.78 7.96
C GLN A 155 -2.09 37.98 6.45
N GLU A 156 -2.55 39.14 6.02
CA GLU A 156 -2.72 39.50 4.60
C GLU A 156 -1.36 39.52 3.86
N GLU A 157 -0.34 40.14 4.45
CA GLU A 157 1.02 40.15 3.88
C GLU A 157 1.62 38.74 3.78
N THR A 158 1.45 37.93 4.82
CA THR A 158 1.93 36.54 4.84
C THR A 158 1.20 35.69 3.80
N ALA A 159 -0.11 35.87 3.64
CA ALA A 159 -0.89 35.18 2.63
C ALA A 159 -0.45 35.57 1.21
N ALA A 160 -0.22 36.86 0.96
CA ALA A 160 0.28 37.35 -0.32
C ALA A 160 1.67 36.79 -0.66
N GLN A 161 2.58 36.71 0.33
CA GLN A 161 3.90 36.10 0.16
C GLN A 161 3.80 34.60 -0.17
N TRP A 162 2.93 33.86 0.53
CA TRP A 162 2.69 32.44 0.26
C TRP A 162 2.09 32.21 -1.11
N GLN A 163 1.14 33.04 -1.55
CA GLN A 163 0.55 32.94 -2.87
C GLN A 163 1.61 33.16 -3.96
N LYS A 164 2.45 34.19 -3.81
CA LYS A 164 3.55 34.45 -4.74
C LYS A 164 4.53 33.28 -4.81
N LEU A 165 4.88 32.69 -3.66
CA LEU A 165 5.76 31.52 -3.61
C LEU A 165 5.13 30.30 -4.29
N GLN A 166 3.82 30.10 -4.14
CA GLN A 166 3.10 29.02 -4.84
C GLN A 166 3.07 29.23 -6.36
N GLU A 167 2.85 30.46 -6.83
CA GLU A 167 2.87 30.80 -8.25
C GLU A 167 4.26 30.59 -8.87
N GLU A 168 5.32 31.03 -8.18
CA GLU A 168 6.71 30.80 -8.59
C GLU A 168 7.07 29.31 -8.62
N ALA A 169 6.67 28.54 -7.60
CA ALA A 169 6.89 27.09 -7.56
C ALA A 169 6.13 26.37 -8.67
N ALA A 170 4.87 26.75 -8.94
CA ALA A 170 4.08 26.18 -10.03
C ALA A 170 4.72 26.45 -11.39
N ALA A 171 5.21 27.67 -11.63
CA ALA A 171 5.92 28.02 -12.85
C ALA A 171 7.22 27.21 -13.03
N GLN A 172 7.98 26.99 -11.95
CA GLN A 172 9.19 26.16 -11.99
C GLN A 172 8.87 24.69 -12.29
N ILE A 173 7.81 24.15 -11.68
CA ILE A 173 7.35 22.78 -11.94
C ILE A 173 6.90 22.64 -13.39
N GLN A 174 6.12 23.57 -13.91
CA GLN A 174 5.69 23.55 -15.32
C GLN A 174 6.87 23.62 -16.28
N LYS A 175 7.86 24.47 -16.00
CA LYS A 175 9.09 24.56 -16.78
C LYS A 175 9.87 23.24 -16.76
N ALA A 176 10.07 22.66 -15.59
CA ALA A 176 10.77 21.38 -15.45
C ALA A 176 10.02 20.23 -16.16
N GLN A 177 8.69 20.22 -16.10
CA GLN A 177 7.86 19.25 -16.82
C GLN A 177 7.98 19.41 -18.34
N ALA A 178 8.00 20.65 -18.84
CA ALA A 178 8.18 20.91 -20.27
C ALA A 178 9.58 20.50 -20.75
N GLU A 179 10.63 20.79 -19.99
CA GLU A 179 12.00 20.36 -20.29
C GLU A 179 12.13 18.83 -20.26
N ALA A 180 11.55 18.16 -19.27
CA ALA A 180 11.53 16.70 -19.19
C ALA A 180 10.75 16.07 -20.34
N ALA A 181 9.60 16.65 -20.73
CA ALA A 181 8.82 16.19 -21.87
C ALA A 181 9.59 16.33 -23.19
N ALA A 182 10.29 17.45 -23.38
CA ALA A 182 11.15 17.66 -24.56
C ALA A 182 12.31 16.66 -24.61
N GLN A 183 12.94 16.38 -23.47
CA GLN A 183 14.00 15.36 -23.37
C GLN A 183 13.46 13.96 -23.64
N ALA A 184 12.28 13.62 -23.10
CA ALA A 184 11.63 12.34 -23.34
C ALA A 184 11.23 12.16 -24.81
N ALA A 185 10.70 13.20 -25.46
CA ALA A 185 10.37 13.17 -26.88
C ALA A 185 11.62 12.94 -27.74
N LYS A 186 12.72 13.63 -27.44
CA LYS A 186 14.00 13.44 -28.13
C LYS A 186 14.56 12.03 -27.92
N ALA A 187 14.53 11.53 -26.68
CA ALA A 187 14.96 10.17 -26.37
C ALA A 187 14.09 9.11 -27.06
N GLN A 188 12.78 9.36 -27.18
CA GLN A 188 11.86 8.49 -27.88
C GLN A 188 12.11 8.48 -29.40
N GLU A 189 12.43 9.64 -29.99
CA GLU A 189 12.83 9.73 -31.40
C GLU A 189 14.15 8.99 -31.66
N GLU A 190 15.16 9.19 -30.82
CA GLU A 190 16.44 8.48 -30.91
C GLU A 190 16.28 6.96 -30.70
N ALA A 191 15.45 6.55 -29.73
CA ALA A 191 15.14 5.15 -29.48
C ALA A 191 14.32 4.53 -30.63
N ALA A 192 13.39 5.26 -31.23
CA ALA A 192 12.65 4.81 -32.40
C ALA A 192 13.56 4.65 -33.63
N ALA A 193 14.50 5.57 -33.83
CA ALA A 193 15.50 5.46 -34.89
C ALA A 193 16.44 4.26 -34.67
N GLN A 194 16.89 4.04 -33.43
CA GLN A 194 17.69 2.86 -33.07
C GLN A 194 16.90 1.56 -33.22
N ALA A 195 15.63 1.54 -32.78
CA ALA A 195 14.76 0.39 -32.91
C ALA A 195 14.47 0.07 -34.39
N ALA A 196 14.24 1.08 -35.23
CA ALA A 196 14.06 0.89 -36.67
C ALA A 196 15.32 0.29 -37.32
N LYS A 197 16.51 0.79 -36.95
CA LYS A 197 17.78 0.24 -37.43
C LYS A 197 18.01 -1.20 -36.95
N LEU A 198 17.78 -1.47 -35.67
CA LEU A 198 17.87 -2.82 -35.11
C LEU A 198 16.83 -3.76 -35.69
N GLN A 199 15.64 -3.26 -36.06
CA GLN A 199 14.59 -4.04 -36.69
C GLN A 199 14.93 -4.34 -38.14
N GLU A 200 15.59 -3.43 -38.86
CA GLU A 200 16.13 -3.68 -40.19
C GLU A 200 17.26 -4.72 -40.14
N GLU A 201 18.25 -4.54 -39.25
CA GLU A 201 19.34 -5.49 -39.03
C GLU A 201 18.80 -6.86 -38.56
N ALA A 202 17.82 -6.88 -37.66
CA ALA A 202 17.17 -8.11 -37.19
C ALA A 202 16.29 -8.74 -38.26
N ALA A 203 15.64 -7.98 -39.15
CA ALA A 203 14.88 -8.53 -40.27
C ALA A 203 15.82 -9.14 -41.32
N GLU A 204 16.95 -8.50 -41.59
CA GLU A 204 17.98 -9.00 -42.49
C GLU A 204 18.65 -10.26 -41.93
N GLN A 205 18.95 -10.25 -40.63
CA GLN A 205 19.47 -11.42 -39.91
C GLN A 205 18.42 -12.52 -39.78
N ALA A 206 17.16 -12.19 -39.50
CA ALA A 206 16.06 -13.15 -39.48
C ALA A 206 15.78 -13.72 -40.86
N ALA A 207 15.92 -12.97 -41.95
CA ALA A 207 15.80 -13.50 -43.30
C ALA A 207 16.93 -14.50 -43.60
N LYS A 208 18.17 -14.16 -43.23
CA LYS A 208 19.32 -15.08 -43.31
C LYS A 208 19.14 -16.31 -42.44
N THR A 209 18.76 -16.14 -41.18
CA THR A 209 18.51 -17.23 -40.23
C THR A 209 17.28 -18.02 -40.62
N GLN A 210 16.28 -17.44 -41.28
CA GLN A 210 15.11 -18.14 -41.81
C GLN A 210 15.48 -18.92 -43.07
N GLU A 211 16.36 -18.42 -43.93
CA GLU A 211 16.89 -19.17 -45.06
C GLU A 211 17.77 -20.33 -44.59
N GLU A 212 18.68 -20.08 -43.64
CA GLU A 212 19.50 -21.09 -42.98
C GLU A 212 18.66 -22.07 -42.16
N ALA A 213 17.62 -21.61 -41.46
CA ALA A 213 16.70 -22.46 -40.71
C ALA A 213 15.71 -23.17 -41.62
N GLN A 214 15.36 -22.65 -42.80
CA GLN A 214 14.59 -23.40 -43.80
C GLN A 214 15.47 -24.44 -44.49
N ALA A 215 16.74 -24.15 -44.74
CA ALA A 215 17.71 -25.12 -45.24
C ALA A 215 18.03 -26.19 -44.18
N ALA A 216 18.24 -25.78 -42.93
CA ALA A 216 18.45 -26.67 -41.79
C ALA A 216 17.16 -27.39 -41.41
N ALA A 217 15.97 -26.79 -41.55
CA ALA A 217 14.69 -27.46 -41.38
C ALA A 217 14.40 -28.41 -42.54
N ARG A 218 14.85 -28.15 -43.77
CA ARG A 218 14.79 -29.14 -44.85
C ARG A 218 15.74 -30.31 -44.56
N GLN A 219 16.95 -30.05 -44.09
CA GLN A 219 17.87 -31.11 -43.66
C GLN A 219 17.39 -31.85 -42.41
N LEU A 220 16.83 -31.15 -41.42
CA LEU A 220 16.25 -31.72 -40.21
C LEU A 220 14.93 -32.39 -40.50
N GLN A 221 14.15 -31.96 -41.49
CA GLN A 221 12.94 -32.65 -41.95
C GLN A 221 13.33 -33.89 -42.74
N GLU A 222 14.37 -33.85 -43.57
CA GLU A 222 14.93 -35.07 -44.20
C GLU A 222 15.49 -36.02 -43.14
N GLN A 223 16.24 -35.52 -42.15
CA GLN A 223 16.77 -36.31 -41.04
C GLN A 223 15.68 -36.75 -40.06
N ALA A 224 14.64 -35.96 -39.82
CA ALA A 224 13.50 -36.29 -38.98
C ALA A 224 12.54 -37.20 -39.71
N ASP A 225 12.36 -37.12 -41.03
CA ASP A 225 11.61 -38.10 -41.81
C ASP A 225 12.38 -39.42 -41.85
N THR A 226 13.71 -39.37 -41.86
CA THR A 226 14.59 -40.55 -41.73
C THR A 226 14.58 -41.12 -40.29
N MET A 227 14.64 -40.27 -39.26
CA MET A 227 14.61 -40.65 -37.85
C MET A 227 13.20 -41.02 -37.37
N LEU A 228 12.15 -40.42 -37.91
CA LEU A 228 10.74 -40.74 -37.66
C LEU A 228 10.38 -42.01 -38.44
N ALA A 229 10.90 -42.24 -39.65
CA ALA A 229 10.82 -43.57 -40.27
C ALA A 229 11.52 -44.64 -39.41
N GLN A 230 12.67 -44.32 -38.80
CA GLN A 230 13.39 -45.21 -37.88
C GLN A 230 12.75 -45.32 -36.47
N GLN A 231 12.11 -44.26 -35.95
CA GLN A 231 11.49 -44.19 -34.61
C GLN A 231 9.99 -44.52 -34.60
N VAL A 232 9.31 -44.49 -35.74
CA VAL A 232 8.01 -45.14 -35.95
C VAL A 232 8.21 -46.64 -36.12
N GLN A 233 9.38 -47.08 -36.63
CA GLN A 233 9.85 -48.47 -36.52
C GLN A 233 10.41 -48.84 -35.13
N ALA A 234 10.82 -47.86 -34.30
CA ALA A 234 11.39 -48.07 -32.96
C ALA A 234 10.57 -47.50 -31.78
N GLY A 235 9.33 -47.07 -31.99
CA GLY A 235 8.33 -46.69 -30.98
C GLY A 235 8.68 -45.60 -29.94
N THR A 236 9.51 -44.59 -30.24
CA THR A 236 10.23 -43.83 -29.18
C THR A 236 9.82 -42.36 -28.91
N VAL A 237 8.81 -41.79 -29.57
CA VAL A 237 8.35 -40.41 -29.27
C VAL A 237 7.23 -40.41 -28.23
N SER A 238 7.35 -39.61 -27.16
CA SER A 238 6.30 -39.48 -26.16
C SER A 238 5.10 -38.70 -26.70
N ASN A 239 3.90 -39.24 -26.50
CA ASN A 239 2.64 -38.70 -27.04
C ASN A 239 2.41 -37.22 -26.67
N GLY A 240 2.85 -36.78 -25.49
CA GLY A 240 2.67 -35.39 -25.05
C GLY A 240 3.35 -34.33 -25.94
N ARG A 241 4.52 -34.62 -26.52
CA ARG A 241 5.25 -33.63 -27.35
C ARG A 241 4.56 -33.40 -28.67
N LEU A 242 4.11 -34.49 -29.29
CA LEU A 242 3.40 -34.42 -30.56
C LEU A 242 2.04 -33.71 -30.41
N ILE A 243 1.42 -33.78 -29.24
CA ILE A 243 0.15 -33.09 -28.94
C ILE A 243 0.36 -31.60 -28.74
N ALA A 244 1.36 -31.19 -27.94
CA ALA A 244 1.73 -29.79 -27.81
C ALA A 244 2.04 -29.16 -29.18
N ALA A 245 2.74 -29.89 -30.05
CA ALA A 245 3.03 -29.46 -31.42
C ALA A 245 1.81 -29.48 -32.37
N GLY A 246 0.68 -30.09 -31.97
CA GLY A 246 -0.51 -30.27 -32.80
C GLY A 246 -0.39 -31.34 -33.90
N LEU A 247 0.59 -32.24 -33.79
CA LEU A 247 0.89 -33.30 -34.75
C LEU A 247 0.08 -34.59 -34.50
N LEU A 248 -0.29 -34.89 -33.26
CA LEU A 248 -1.19 -36.00 -32.93
C LEU A 248 -2.63 -35.51 -32.78
N SER A 249 -3.29 -35.15 -33.87
CA SER A 249 -4.72 -34.85 -33.84
C SER A 249 -5.54 -36.07 -34.27
N SER A 250 -5.88 -36.93 -33.29
CA SER A 250 -7.06 -37.80 -33.39
C SER A 250 -8.18 -37.29 -32.45
N PRO A 251 -8.57 -36.00 -32.46
CA PRO A 251 -9.16 -35.39 -31.27
C PRO A 251 -10.68 -35.43 -31.32
N ALA A 252 -11.28 -35.25 -30.13
CA ALA A 252 -12.68 -34.89 -29.98
C ALA A 252 -13.04 -33.74 -30.96
N GLN A 253 -14.12 -33.89 -31.71
CA GLN A 253 -14.64 -32.85 -32.59
C GLN A 253 -15.32 -31.79 -31.71
N THR A 254 -14.55 -30.81 -31.26
CA THR A 254 -15.06 -29.68 -30.48
C THR A 254 -14.94 -28.37 -31.26
N PRO A 255 -15.74 -27.34 -30.94
CA PRO A 255 -15.60 -26.02 -31.55
C PRO A 255 -14.26 -25.33 -31.29
N LEU A 256 -13.47 -25.81 -30.33
CA LEU A 256 -12.16 -25.25 -29.97
C LEU A 256 -11.00 -25.93 -30.71
N LYS A 257 -11.27 -26.99 -31.48
CA LYS A 257 -10.23 -27.76 -32.15
C LYS A 257 -9.38 -26.88 -33.06
N GLY A 258 -8.06 -27.01 -32.93
CA GLY A 258 -7.08 -26.28 -33.72
C GLY A 258 -6.75 -24.87 -33.21
N LEU A 259 -7.56 -24.31 -32.30
CA LEU A 259 -7.21 -23.06 -31.62
C LEU A 259 -5.99 -23.25 -30.72
N SER A 260 -5.25 -22.19 -30.55
CA SER A 260 -4.04 -22.13 -29.75
C SER A 260 -4.31 -21.56 -28.36
N VAL A 261 -3.69 -22.13 -27.33
CA VAL A 261 -3.81 -21.66 -25.96
C VAL A 261 -2.44 -21.44 -25.33
N SER A 262 -2.29 -20.33 -24.61
CA SER A 262 -1.17 -20.10 -23.71
C SER A 262 -1.60 -20.14 -22.25
N VAL A 263 -0.72 -20.62 -21.38
CA VAL A 263 -0.94 -20.66 -19.93
C VAL A 263 0.02 -19.70 -19.25
N LEU A 264 -0.52 -18.73 -18.51
CA LEU A 264 0.23 -17.90 -17.57
C LEU A 264 0.01 -18.45 -16.17
N GLY A 265 0.95 -19.23 -15.65
CA GLY A 265 0.75 -19.97 -14.41
C GLY A 265 1.94 -20.00 -13.45
N ASP A 266 1.75 -20.63 -12.29
CA ASP A 266 2.80 -20.91 -11.33
C ASP A 266 3.24 -22.38 -11.38
N SER A 267 3.80 -22.90 -10.27
CA SER A 267 4.28 -24.28 -10.15
C SER A 267 3.22 -25.32 -10.54
N ILE A 268 1.94 -25.07 -10.26
CA ILE A 268 0.83 -26.00 -10.54
C ILE A 268 0.70 -26.27 -12.04
N SER A 269 1.17 -25.35 -12.88
CA SER A 269 1.05 -25.41 -14.34
C SER A 269 2.36 -25.72 -15.05
N THR A 270 3.44 -26.02 -14.32
CA THR A 270 4.74 -26.33 -14.92
C THR A 270 4.84 -27.78 -15.41
N TYR A 271 5.74 -28.04 -16.35
CA TYR A 271 6.30 -29.38 -16.61
C TYR A 271 7.63 -29.23 -17.36
N GLN A 272 8.64 -30.00 -16.97
CA GLN A 272 9.99 -29.88 -17.51
C GLN A 272 10.01 -30.09 -19.03
N GLY A 273 10.62 -29.15 -19.75
CA GLY A 273 10.69 -29.18 -21.21
C GLY A 273 9.43 -28.69 -21.93
N TYR A 274 8.47 -28.10 -21.21
CA TYR A 274 7.29 -27.44 -21.77
C TYR A 274 7.12 -25.99 -21.32
N ILE A 275 8.00 -25.48 -20.46
CA ILE A 275 8.04 -24.08 -20.02
C ILE A 275 9.27 -23.38 -20.63
N PRO A 276 9.32 -22.03 -20.69
CA PRO A 276 10.47 -21.32 -21.24
C PRO A 276 11.78 -21.65 -20.52
N ASP A 277 12.89 -21.56 -21.26
CA ASP A 277 14.21 -21.85 -20.71
C ASP A 277 14.56 -20.94 -19.53
N GLY A 278 15.16 -21.53 -18.50
CA GLY A 278 15.53 -20.84 -17.26
C GLY A 278 14.37 -20.58 -16.29
N TYR A 279 13.13 -20.95 -16.62
CA TYR A 279 12.02 -20.89 -15.67
C TYR A 279 12.13 -22.03 -14.66
N ALA A 280 11.86 -21.75 -13.39
CA ALA A 280 11.81 -22.78 -12.38
C ALA A 280 10.63 -23.73 -12.67
N CYS A 281 10.86 -25.03 -12.51
CA CYS A 281 9.87 -26.07 -12.78
C CYS A 281 9.57 -26.88 -11.51
N PHE A 282 8.32 -27.29 -11.32
CA PHE A 282 7.91 -28.23 -10.26
C PHE A 282 7.78 -29.65 -10.81
N TYR A 283 7.04 -29.85 -11.92
CA TYR A 283 6.82 -31.20 -12.45
C TYR A 283 7.89 -31.62 -13.47
N PRO A 284 8.26 -32.91 -13.53
CA PRO A 284 7.89 -33.96 -12.58
C PRO A 284 8.65 -33.78 -11.25
N GLU A 285 7.97 -34.03 -10.12
CA GLU A 285 8.55 -34.01 -8.78
C GLU A 285 8.62 -35.45 -8.23
N ALA A 286 9.63 -35.81 -7.44
CA ALA A 286 9.85 -37.17 -6.95
C ALA A 286 8.64 -37.70 -6.18
N ASN A 287 8.03 -36.86 -5.33
CA ASN A 287 6.93 -37.21 -4.44
C ASN A 287 5.53 -36.94 -5.02
N ASN A 288 5.42 -36.60 -6.30
CA ASN A 288 4.14 -36.42 -7.00
C ASN A 288 4.00 -37.48 -8.11
N ASP A 289 2.81 -38.05 -8.29
CA ASP A 289 2.56 -39.13 -9.26
C ASP A 289 2.28 -38.64 -10.70
N VAL A 290 2.33 -37.33 -10.95
CA VAL A 290 2.42 -36.71 -12.29
C VAL A 290 3.85 -36.92 -12.81
N LYS A 291 4.05 -38.03 -13.52
CA LYS A 291 5.33 -38.47 -14.10
C LYS A 291 5.42 -38.30 -15.61
N ASP A 292 4.31 -37.99 -16.25
CA ASP A 292 4.23 -37.71 -17.68
C ASP A 292 3.44 -36.41 -17.91
N VAL A 293 3.87 -35.58 -18.86
CA VAL A 293 3.23 -34.29 -19.15
C VAL A 293 1.75 -34.44 -19.48
N THR A 294 1.34 -35.56 -20.08
CA THR A 294 -0.06 -35.85 -20.43
C THR A 294 -0.97 -35.95 -19.21
N GLN A 295 -0.40 -36.07 -18.01
CA GLN A 295 -1.13 -36.11 -16.75
C GLN A 295 -1.35 -34.71 -16.16
N THR A 296 -0.67 -33.67 -16.65
CA THR A 296 -0.90 -32.30 -16.20
C THR A 296 -2.27 -31.79 -16.62
N TRP A 297 -2.88 -30.93 -15.80
CA TRP A 297 -4.23 -30.43 -16.06
C TRP A 297 -4.33 -29.72 -17.41
N TRP A 298 -3.33 -28.91 -17.77
CA TRP A 298 -3.35 -28.09 -18.98
C TRP A 298 -3.16 -28.95 -20.23
N MET A 299 -2.31 -29.98 -20.19
CA MET A 299 -2.17 -30.90 -21.31
C MET A 299 -3.46 -31.71 -21.51
N GLN A 300 -4.10 -32.16 -20.43
CA GLN A 300 -5.41 -32.81 -20.50
C GLN A 300 -6.49 -31.89 -21.10
N VAL A 301 -6.49 -30.59 -20.79
CA VAL A 301 -7.37 -29.61 -21.46
C VAL A 301 -7.13 -29.56 -22.97
N LEU A 302 -5.86 -29.59 -23.42
CA LEU A 302 -5.55 -29.65 -24.86
C LEU A 302 -6.13 -30.90 -25.50
N TYR A 303 -5.94 -32.08 -24.87
CA TYR A 303 -6.50 -33.34 -25.36
C TYR A 303 -8.02 -33.30 -25.47
N ASN A 304 -8.69 -32.84 -24.42
CA ASN A 304 -10.14 -32.88 -24.33
C ASN A 304 -10.82 -31.89 -25.29
N THR A 305 -10.13 -30.83 -25.69
CA THR A 305 -10.66 -29.78 -26.58
C THR A 305 -10.16 -29.88 -28.01
N GLY A 306 -9.03 -30.56 -28.24
CA GLY A 306 -8.35 -30.57 -29.54
C GLY A 306 -7.59 -29.27 -29.83
N MET A 307 -7.37 -28.41 -28.83
CA MET A 307 -6.52 -27.22 -28.94
C MET A 307 -5.03 -27.57 -29.02
N ARG A 308 -4.21 -26.59 -29.39
CA ARG A 308 -2.74 -26.68 -29.48
C ARG A 308 -2.10 -25.76 -28.44
N LEU A 309 -0.95 -26.15 -27.91
CA LEU A 309 -0.20 -25.27 -27.02
C LEU A 309 0.50 -24.19 -27.85
N ALA A 310 0.28 -22.91 -27.53
CA ALA A 310 1.10 -21.82 -28.02
C ALA A 310 2.35 -21.66 -27.14
N ALA A 311 2.16 -21.37 -25.85
CA ALA A 311 3.22 -21.30 -24.87
C ALA A 311 2.70 -21.67 -23.46
N ASN A 312 3.52 -22.32 -22.65
CA ASN A 312 3.23 -22.49 -21.22
C ASN A 312 4.20 -21.60 -20.42
N GLY A 313 3.87 -20.33 -20.29
CA GLY A 313 4.64 -19.32 -19.55
C GLY A 313 4.54 -19.48 -18.03
N SER A 314 4.58 -20.71 -17.52
CA SER A 314 4.44 -21.02 -16.10
C SER A 314 5.79 -21.06 -15.37
N TYR A 315 5.88 -20.42 -14.21
CA TYR A 315 7.13 -20.30 -13.43
C TYR A 315 6.88 -20.76 -11.99
N SER A 316 7.60 -21.80 -11.54
CA SER A 316 7.48 -22.34 -10.18
C SER A 316 7.81 -21.32 -9.09
N ALA A 317 7.01 -21.30 -8.01
CA ALA A 317 7.13 -20.38 -6.88
C ALA A 317 6.96 -18.88 -7.20
N SER A 318 6.50 -18.54 -8.42
CA SER A 318 6.26 -17.15 -8.83
C SER A 318 4.97 -16.57 -8.26
N THR A 319 5.05 -15.31 -7.85
CA THR A 319 3.92 -14.47 -7.47
C THR A 319 3.41 -13.67 -8.66
N VAL A 320 2.21 -13.10 -8.56
CA VAL A 320 1.77 -12.03 -9.45
C VAL A 320 2.54 -10.76 -9.14
N CYS A 321 2.75 -10.47 -7.86
CA CYS A 321 3.53 -9.34 -7.35
C CYS A 321 5.02 -9.43 -7.73
N GLY A 322 5.65 -8.29 -7.95
CA GLY A 322 7.09 -8.12 -8.14
C GLY A 322 7.42 -6.96 -9.07
N ASP A 323 8.63 -6.94 -9.62
CA ASP A 323 9.03 -5.90 -10.58
C ASP A 323 8.31 -6.10 -11.91
N SER A 324 7.53 -5.08 -12.32
CA SER A 324 6.75 -5.13 -13.56
C SER A 324 7.57 -4.90 -14.83
N LYS A 325 8.80 -4.39 -14.74
CA LYS A 325 9.66 -4.07 -15.89
C LYS A 325 10.86 -4.98 -16.07
N ASP A 326 11.25 -5.68 -15.01
CA ASP A 326 12.47 -6.50 -15.05
C ASP A 326 12.30 -7.69 -16.02
N GLU A 327 13.20 -7.74 -17.00
CA GLU A 327 13.29 -8.77 -18.04
C GLU A 327 13.66 -10.15 -17.50
N HIS A 328 14.13 -10.22 -16.25
CA HIS A 328 14.46 -11.46 -15.55
C HIS A 328 13.45 -11.83 -14.46
N SER A 329 12.43 -10.98 -14.23
CA SER A 329 11.44 -11.18 -13.17
C SER A 329 10.55 -12.38 -13.44
N SER A 330 10.33 -13.16 -12.38
CA SER A 330 9.33 -14.24 -12.39
C SER A 330 7.92 -13.72 -12.10
N ALA A 331 7.73 -12.45 -11.76
CA ALA A 331 6.44 -11.90 -11.37
C ALA A 331 5.44 -11.90 -12.52
N GLY A 332 4.21 -12.36 -12.29
CA GLY A 332 3.16 -12.42 -13.33
C GLY A 332 2.86 -11.08 -14.00
N CYS A 333 3.04 -9.95 -13.31
CA CYS A 333 2.87 -8.62 -13.88
C CYS A 333 4.08 -8.09 -14.69
N SER A 334 5.16 -8.88 -14.83
CA SER A 334 6.37 -8.46 -15.54
C SER A 334 6.22 -8.53 -17.06
N ASP A 335 6.91 -7.63 -17.78
CA ASP A 335 6.91 -7.65 -19.25
C ASP A 335 7.40 -8.97 -19.82
N ARG A 336 8.40 -9.60 -19.17
CA ARG A 336 8.90 -10.93 -19.54
C ARG A 336 7.78 -11.98 -19.53
N ARG A 337 7.07 -12.09 -18.40
CA ARG A 337 6.01 -13.10 -18.24
C ARG A 337 4.86 -12.90 -19.22
N ILE A 338 4.55 -11.64 -19.57
CA ILE A 338 3.53 -11.30 -20.57
C ILE A 338 4.00 -11.65 -21.99
N ASN A 339 5.23 -11.29 -22.36
CA ASN A 339 5.76 -11.49 -23.71
C ASN A 339 6.04 -12.96 -24.03
N ASP A 340 6.40 -13.77 -23.03
CA ASP A 340 6.68 -15.21 -23.18
C ASP A 340 5.41 -16.07 -23.40
N LEU A 341 4.22 -15.46 -23.51
CA LEU A 341 2.98 -16.14 -23.90
C LEU A 341 2.77 -16.22 -25.41
N LYS A 342 3.63 -15.60 -26.22
CA LYS A 342 3.59 -15.72 -27.68
C LYS A 342 3.94 -17.15 -28.10
N GLY A 343 3.18 -17.67 -29.05
CA GLY A 343 3.49 -18.94 -29.70
C GLY A 343 4.69 -18.83 -30.64
N PRO A 344 5.05 -19.94 -31.32
CA PRO A 344 6.11 -19.97 -32.32
C PRO A 344 6.00 -18.82 -33.32
N TYR A 345 7.14 -18.23 -33.71
CA TYR A 345 7.21 -17.08 -34.62
C TYR A 345 6.52 -15.80 -34.12
N GLY A 346 6.23 -15.71 -32.82
CA GLY A 346 5.66 -14.52 -32.20
C GLY A 346 4.14 -14.40 -32.36
N THR A 347 3.44 -15.46 -32.76
CA THR A 347 1.98 -15.45 -32.95
C THR A 347 1.26 -15.29 -31.61
N SER A 348 0.21 -14.46 -31.59
CA SER A 348 -0.66 -14.37 -30.41
C SER A 348 -1.49 -15.64 -30.26
N PRO A 349 -1.67 -16.17 -29.04
CA PRO A 349 -2.55 -17.31 -28.81
C PRO A 349 -4.02 -16.91 -29.01
N ASP A 350 -4.90 -17.86 -29.35
CA ASP A 350 -6.34 -17.59 -29.40
C ASP A 350 -6.94 -17.45 -27.99
N ILE A 351 -6.42 -18.23 -27.04
CA ILE A 351 -6.87 -18.27 -25.65
C ILE A 351 -5.68 -18.09 -24.70
N ILE A 352 -5.88 -17.33 -23.61
CA ILE A 352 -4.91 -17.25 -22.51
C ILE A 352 -5.60 -17.68 -21.22
N LEU A 353 -5.05 -18.71 -20.57
CA LEU A 353 -5.48 -19.16 -19.24
C LEU A 353 -4.55 -18.56 -18.18
N VAL A 354 -5.08 -17.69 -17.33
CA VAL A 354 -4.33 -17.04 -16.25
C VAL A 354 -4.62 -17.77 -14.95
N TYR A 355 -3.67 -18.57 -14.47
CA TYR A 355 -3.78 -19.32 -13.23
C TYR A 355 -2.61 -18.99 -12.29
N MET A 356 -2.74 -17.84 -11.63
CA MET A 356 -1.70 -17.23 -10.80
C MET A 356 -2.30 -16.67 -9.51
N GLY A 357 -1.53 -16.71 -8.41
CA GLY A 357 -1.87 -16.06 -7.14
C GLY A 357 -1.69 -16.95 -5.91
N ALA A 358 -1.49 -18.26 -6.08
CA ALA A 358 -1.30 -19.17 -4.95
C ALA A 358 -0.06 -18.78 -4.11
N ASN A 359 1.04 -18.44 -4.78
CA ASN A 359 2.25 -17.99 -4.08
C ASN A 359 2.07 -16.62 -3.41
N ASP A 360 1.24 -15.72 -3.94
CA ASP A 360 0.93 -14.44 -3.30
C ASP A 360 0.21 -14.68 -1.97
N PHE A 361 -0.70 -15.67 -1.94
CA PHE A 361 -1.34 -16.14 -0.73
C PHE A 361 -0.33 -16.75 0.25
N PHE A 362 0.49 -17.72 -0.18
CA PHE A 362 1.43 -18.43 0.69
C PHE A 362 2.55 -17.54 1.25
N ARG A 363 3.00 -16.55 0.49
CA ARG A 363 4.01 -15.56 0.91
C ARG A 363 3.41 -14.37 1.66
N ALA A 364 2.10 -14.41 1.94
CA ALA A 364 1.37 -13.34 2.61
C ALA A 364 1.59 -11.96 1.98
N MET A 365 1.57 -11.89 0.64
CA MET A 365 1.54 -10.62 -0.07
C MET A 365 0.31 -9.82 0.36
N GLU A 366 0.40 -8.49 0.35
CA GLU A 366 -0.75 -7.67 0.74
C GLU A 366 -1.88 -7.88 -0.26
N LEU A 367 -3.06 -8.35 0.20
CA LEU A 367 -4.20 -8.58 -0.69
C LEU A 367 -4.59 -7.31 -1.45
N GLY A 368 -4.59 -6.17 -0.75
CA GLY A 368 -4.94 -4.87 -1.29
C GLY A 368 -6.43 -4.64 -1.47
N LYS A 369 -6.77 -3.38 -1.74
CA LYS A 369 -8.13 -2.95 -2.07
C LYS A 369 -8.31 -2.86 -3.58
N PHE A 370 -9.53 -3.09 -4.02
CA PHE A 370 -9.96 -2.82 -5.39
C PHE A 370 -11.43 -2.43 -5.32
N ASP A 371 -11.73 -1.23 -5.81
CA ASP A 371 -13.03 -0.58 -5.63
C ASP A 371 -14.02 -0.93 -6.76
N GLY A 372 -13.69 -1.92 -7.59
CA GLY A 372 -14.51 -2.38 -8.72
C GLY A 372 -14.36 -1.55 -9.99
N VAL A 373 -13.53 -0.50 -9.97
CA VAL A 373 -13.27 0.38 -11.11
C VAL A 373 -11.86 0.16 -11.64
N PRO A 374 -11.68 -0.11 -12.94
CA PRO A 374 -10.37 -0.14 -13.58
C PRO A 374 -9.59 1.15 -13.31
N THR A 375 -8.37 1.00 -12.80
CA THR A 375 -7.43 2.09 -12.59
C THR A 375 -6.25 1.90 -13.52
N GLY A 376 -5.85 2.91 -14.31
CA GLY A 376 -4.70 2.82 -15.21
C GLY A 376 -3.40 2.63 -14.43
N ARG A 377 -2.95 1.39 -14.22
CA ARG A 377 -1.77 1.09 -13.41
C ARG A 377 -0.51 1.37 -14.21
N GLY A 378 0.43 2.07 -13.59
CA GLY A 378 1.75 2.34 -14.15
C GLY A 378 2.76 1.25 -13.81
N GLU A 379 3.92 1.29 -14.45
CA GLU A 379 5.02 0.36 -14.16
C GLU A 379 5.69 0.66 -12.81
N LYS A 380 5.90 -0.35 -11.97
CA LYS A 380 6.63 -0.26 -10.69
C LYS A 380 6.91 -1.65 -10.10
N TYR A 381 7.59 -1.69 -8.97
CA TYR A 381 7.64 -2.88 -8.12
C TYR A 381 6.35 -3.00 -7.31
N TYR A 382 5.59 -4.07 -7.53
CA TYR A 382 4.34 -4.35 -6.84
C TYR A 382 4.53 -5.30 -5.66
N VAL A 383 4.04 -4.89 -4.48
CA VAL A 383 3.94 -5.74 -3.27
C VAL A 383 2.49 -6.03 -2.86
N ASN A 384 1.55 -5.55 -3.68
CA ASN A 384 0.12 -5.61 -3.47
C ASN A 384 -0.54 -6.44 -4.57
N PHE A 385 -1.22 -7.51 -4.19
CA PHE A 385 -1.83 -8.47 -5.09
C PHE A 385 -2.87 -7.83 -5.99
N SER A 386 -3.78 -7.02 -5.43
CA SER A 386 -4.84 -6.38 -6.22
C SER A 386 -4.27 -5.51 -7.33
N GLU A 387 -3.28 -4.67 -7.01
CA GLU A 387 -2.69 -3.77 -8.00
C GLU A 387 -1.83 -4.52 -9.03
N ALA A 388 -1.07 -5.55 -8.60
CA ALA A 388 -0.25 -6.36 -9.50
C ALA A 388 -1.10 -7.18 -10.47
N TYR A 389 -2.19 -7.79 -9.97
CA TYR A 389 -3.12 -8.57 -10.78
C TYR A 389 -3.83 -7.68 -11.79
N GLU A 390 -4.25 -6.48 -11.38
CA GLU A 390 -4.81 -5.49 -12.29
C GLU A 390 -3.83 -5.08 -13.39
N LEU A 391 -2.58 -4.75 -13.05
CA LEU A 391 -1.57 -4.42 -14.06
C LEU A 391 -1.32 -5.60 -15.02
N MET A 392 -1.23 -6.82 -14.50
CA MET A 392 -1.08 -8.03 -15.31
C MET A 392 -2.20 -8.13 -16.36
N LEU A 393 -3.47 -7.97 -15.97
CA LEU A 393 -4.59 -8.01 -16.93
C LEU A 393 -4.54 -6.85 -17.95
N GLN A 394 -4.16 -5.65 -17.52
CA GLN A 394 -3.98 -4.51 -18.44
C GLN A 394 -2.92 -4.77 -19.49
N LYS A 395 -1.80 -5.38 -19.10
CA LYS A 395 -0.74 -5.77 -20.03
C LYS A 395 -1.20 -6.86 -20.96
N LEU A 396 -1.88 -7.90 -20.46
CA LEU A 396 -2.42 -8.96 -21.32
C LEU A 396 -3.39 -8.40 -22.36
N LEU A 397 -4.35 -7.56 -21.98
CA LEU A 397 -5.31 -6.96 -22.91
C LEU A 397 -4.65 -6.05 -23.95
N ARG A 398 -3.57 -5.36 -23.58
CA ARG A 398 -2.80 -4.50 -24.50
C ARG A 398 -1.96 -5.30 -25.48
N THR A 399 -1.28 -6.34 -25.00
CA THR A 399 -0.36 -7.16 -25.79
C THR A 399 -1.10 -8.18 -26.66
N TYR A 400 -2.25 -8.66 -26.20
CA TYR A 400 -3.04 -9.72 -26.82
C TYR A 400 -4.50 -9.30 -27.06
N PRO A 401 -4.76 -8.23 -27.84
CA PRO A 401 -6.11 -7.67 -27.99
C PRO A 401 -7.09 -8.60 -28.71
N ALA A 402 -6.61 -9.59 -29.46
CA ALA A 402 -7.44 -10.58 -30.15
C ALA A 402 -7.64 -11.87 -29.34
N SER A 403 -6.89 -12.07 -28.26
CA SER A 403 -6.94 -13.30 -27.48
C SER A 403 -8.09 -13.27 -26.48
N ARG A 404 -8.75 -14.41 -26.30
CA ARG A 404 -9.74 -14.58 -25.23
C ARG A 404 -9.04 -14.97 -23.94
N ILE A 405 -9.03 -14.06 -22.98
CA ILE A 405 -8.41 -14.28 -21.68
C ILE A 405 -9.43 -14.90 -20.73
N TYR A 406 -9.01 -15.88 -19.94
CA TYR A 406 -9.76 -16.42 -18.81
C TYR A 406 -8.92 -16.34 -17.55
N CYS A 407 -9.43 -15.68 -16.52
CA CYS A 407 -8.85 -15.75 -15.19
C CYS A 407 -9.31 -17.04 -14.50
N MET A 408 -8.43 -17.67 -13.74
CA MET A 408 -8.75 -18.88 -12.98
C MET A 408 -8.60 -18.57 -11.49
N THR A 409 -9.60 -18.96 -10.70
CA THR A 409 -9.50 -18.88 -9.24
C THR A 409 -8.46 -19.88 -8.72
N LEU A 410 -7.97 -19.69 -7.52
CA LEU A 410 -7.09 -20.59 -6.80
C LEU A 410 -7.88 -21.76 -6.18
N THR A 411 -7.31 -22.96 -6.28
CA THR A 411 -7.77 -24.12 -5.52
C THR A 411 -7.44 -23.93 -4.03
N GLU A 412 -8.16 -24.61 -3.15
CA GLU A 412 -7.80 -24.58 -1.74
C GLU A 412 -6.41 -25.14 -1.47
N ALA A 413 -5.85 -24.74 -0.34
CA ALA A 413 -4.55 -25.20 0.14
C ALA A 413 -4.71 -25.89 1.49
N ASN A 414 -4.09 -27.06 1.66
CA ASN A 414 -4.19 -27.78 2.91
C ASN A 414 -3.44 -27.05 4.05
N SER A 415 -4.04 -26.99 5.24
CA SER A 415 -3.45 -26.45 6.48
C SER A 415 -3.78 -27.25 7.74
N GLY A 416 -4.45 -28.40 7.63
CA GLY A 416 -4.99 -29.13 8.79
C GLY A 416 -6.24 -28.49 9.41
N ASP A 417 -6.25 -27.16 9.58
CA ASP A 417 -7.43 -26.35 9.93
C ASP A 417 -7.97 -25.62 8.69
N HIS A 418 -9.30 -25.52 8.54
CA HIS A 418 -9.93 -24.94 7.35
C HIS A 418 -10.96 -23.84 7.69
N PRO A 419 -11.01 -22.73 6.92
CA PRO A 419 -10.18 -22.43 5.75
C PRO A 419 -8.73 -22.10 6.15
N ARG A 420 -7.78 -22.28 5.22
CA ARG A 420 -6.40 -21.85 5.45
C ARG A 420 -6.35 -20.33 5.53
N VAL A 421 -5.75 -19.82 6.61
CA VAL A 421 -5.53 -18.39 6.81
C VAL A 421 -4.02 -18.11 6.74
N ASN A 422 -3.61 -17.14 5.92
CA ASN A 422 -2.20 -16.73 5.83
C ASN A 422 -1.81 -15.76 6.95
N GLU A 423 -0.53 -15.39 7.03
CA GLU A 423 0.01 -14.53 8.10
C GLU A 423 -0.64 -13.14 8.19
N LYS A 424 -1.34 -12.70 7.14
CA LYS A 424 -2.08 -11.43 7.10
C LYS A 424 -3.59 -11.59 7.32
N GLY A 425 -4.04 -12.76 7.75
CA GLY A 425 -5.46 -13.00 8.05
C GLY A 425 -6.35 -13.23 6.82
N ASN A 426 -5.77 -13.43 5.63
CA ASN A 426 -6.53 -13.67 4.40
C ASN A 426 -6.62 -15.17 4.10
N THR A 427 -7.69 -15.56 3.41
CA THR A 427 -7.98 -16.92 2.93
C THR A 427 -7.81 -17.03 1.41
N ILE A 428 -7.78 -18.25 0.87
CA ILE A 428 -7.87 -18.46 -0.59
C ILE A 428 -9.16 -17.84 -1.15
N ALA A 429 -10.27 -17.91 -0.40
CA ALA A 429 -11.54 -17.29 -0.79
C ALA A 429 -11.43 -15.76 -0.94
N ASP A 430 -10.62 -15.08 -0.11
CA ASP A 430 -10.38 -13.64 -0.23
C ASP A 430 -9.62 -13.29 -1.51
N PHE A 431 -8.56 -14.06 -1.82
CA PHE A 431 -7.82 -13.91 -3.09
C PHE A 431 -8.70 -14.21 -4.30
N ASN A 432 -9.52 -15.27 -4.24
CA ASN A 432 -10.48 -15.61 -5.30
C ASN A 432 -11.53 -14.54 -5.51
N SER A 433 -12.03 -13.95 -4.43
CA SER A 433 -12.96 -12.82 -4.49
C SER A 433 -12.30 -11.62 -5.17
N ARG A 434 -11.02 -11.37 -4.89
CA ARG A 434 -10.26 -10.30 -5.56
C ARG A 434 -10.04 -10.57 -7.05
N ILE A 435 -9.66 -11.79 -7.42
CA ILE A 435 -9.51 -12.23 -8.82
C ILE A 435 -10.83 -12.01 -9.57
N LYS A 436 -11.96 -12.47 -9.01
CA LYS A 436 -13.30 -12.31 -9.59
C LYS A 436 -13.67 -10.84 -9.77
N ALA A 437 -13.44 -10.00 -8.76
CA ALA A 437 -13.75 -8.58 -8.82
C ALA A 437 -12.94 -7.84 -9.89
N ILE A 438 -11.63 -8.09 -9.97
CA ILE A 438 -10.76 -7.46 -10.96
C ILE A 438 -11.13 -7.97 -12.37
N ALA A 439 -11.24 -9.28 -12.58
CA ALA A 439 -11.61 -9.84 -13.88
C ALA A 439 -12.95 -9.27 -14.39
N ALA A 440 -13.96 -9.18 -13.53
CA ALA A 440 -15.25 -8.59 -13.87
C ALA A 440 -15.15 -7.12 -14.30
N ALA A 441 -14.32 -6.32 -13.63
CA ALA A 441 -14.10 -4.90 -13.99
C ALA A 441 -13.47 -4.72 -15.38
N TYR A 442 -12.74 -5.72 -15.88
CA TYR A 442 -12.15 -5.75 -17.21
C TYR A 442 -12.96 -6.58 -18.23
N GLY A 443 -14.14 -7.07 -17.86
CA GLY A 443 -14.98 -7.90 -18.74
C GLY A 443 -14.36 -9.27 -19.07
N ILE A 444 -13.41 -9.74 -18.26
CA ILE A 444 -12.71 -11.01 -18.44
C ILE A 444 -13.47 -12.12 -17.72
N PRO A 445 -13.86 -13.22 -18.41
CA PRO A 445 -14.52 -14.36 -17.79
C PRO A 445 -13.61 -15.08 -16.79
N VAL A 446 -14.22 -15.68 -15.76
CA VAL A 446 -13.51 -16.43 -14.71
C VAL A 446 -13.90 -17.91 -14.76
N ILE A 447 -12.91 -18.79 -14.74
CA ILE A 447 -13.09 -20.23 -14.52
C ILE A 447 -12.86 -20.52 -13.03
N ASP A 448 -13.94 -20.86 -12.33
CA ASP A 448 -13.94 -21.06 -10.87
C ASP A 448 -13.40 -22.45 -10.48
N VAL A 449 -12.12 -22.73 -10.78
CA VAL A 449 -11.48 -24.02 -10.46
C VAL A 449 -11.35 -24.28 -8.96
N HIS A 450 -11.63 -23.30 -8.10
CA HIS A 450 -11.85 -23.54 -6.67
C HIS A 450 -12.94 -24.59 -6.44
N ASN A 451 -13.96 -24.60 -7.32
CA ASN A 451 -15.10 -25.50 -7.29
C ASN A 451 -14.96 -26.66 -8.32
N CYS A 452 -13.73 -27.08 -8.67
CA CYS A 452 -13.51 -28.20 -9.59
C CYS A 452 -13.74 -29.59 -8.95
N GLY A 453 -14.30 -29.63 -7.74
CA GLY A 453 -14.57 -30.86 -6.98
C GLY A 453 -13.34 -31.45 -6.28
N MET A 454 -12.32 -30.62 -6.01
CA MET A 454 -11.26 -30.91 -5.05
C MET A 454 -11.63 -30.23 -3.72
N GLU A 455 -12.49 -30.89 -2.95
CA GLU A 455 -12.99 -30.36 -1.69
C GLU A 455 -11.87 -30.26 -0.64
N VAL A 456 -12.00 -29.27 0.24
CA VAL A 456 -10.93 -28.90 1.19
C VAL A 456 -10.47 -30.07 2.08
N TYR A 457 -11.41 -30.91 2.53
CA TYR A 457 -11.15 -32.08 3.38
C TYR A 457 -10.57 -33.28 2.61
N GLU A 458 -10.59 -33.23 1.28
CA GLU A 458 -10.08 -34.28 0.40
C GLU A 458 -8.80 -33.84 -0.33
N LEU A 459 -8.26 -32.65 -0.04
CA LEU A 459 -7.09 -32.12 -0.74
C LEU A 459 -5.88 -33.06 -0.68
N ASN A 460 -5.66 -33.78 0.42
CA ASN A 460 -4.58 -34.76 0.52
C ASN A 460 -4.72 -35.95 -0.44
N HIS A 461 -5.94 -36.24 -0.87
CA HIS A 461 -6.20 -37.26 -1.88
C HIS A 461 -5.94 -36.72 -3.29
N TYR A 462 -6.08 -35.41 -3.52
CA TYR A 462 -5.94 -34.78 -4.84
C TYR A 462 -4.62 -34.02 -5.05
N THR A 463 -3.80 -33.86 -4.02
CA THR A 463 -2.52 -33.12 -4.08
C THR A 463 -1.42 -33.92 -3.40
N SER A 464 -0.17 -33.75 -3.85
CA SER A 464 0.97 -34.45 -3.25
C SER A 464 1.47 -33.82 -1.93
N ASP A 465 1.24 -32.53 -1.76
CA ASP A 465 1.78 -31.73 -0.65
C ASP A 465 0.77 -30.73 -0.07
N GLY A 466 -0.52 -30.93 -0.37
CA GLY A 466 -1.58 -30.01 0.03
C GLY A 466 -1.78 -28.82 -0.91
N THR A 467 -0.98 -28.67 -1.97
CA THR A 467 -1.06 -27.56 -2.94
C THR A 467 -1.00 -28.05 -4.38
N HIS A 468 -0.02 -28.88 -4.70
CA HIS A 468 0.28 -29.31 -6.06
C HIS A 468 -0.57 -30.54 -6.43
N PRO A 469 -1.47 -30.43 -7.42
CA PRO A 469 -2.31 -31.54 -7.84
C PRO A 469 -1.51 -32.78 -8.21
N ASN A 470 -1.95 -33.93 -7.72
CA ASN A 470 -1.48 -35.21 -8.21
C ASN A 470 -2.22 -35.53 -9.53
N LYS A 471 -2.04 -36.73 -10.08
CA LYS A 471 -2.68 -37.13 -11.34
C LYS A 471 -4.20 -37.03 -11.28
N GLU A 472 -4.82 -37.44 -10.17
CA GLU A 472 -6.26 -37.40 -9.99
C GLU A 472 -6.78 -35.95 -9.85
N GLY A 473 -6.10 -35.13 -9.04
CA GLY A 473 -6.42 -33.71 -8.90
C GLY A 473 -6.26 -32.95 -10.22
N SER A 474 -5.18 -33.22 -10.96
CA SER A 474 -4.97 -32.66 -12.31
C SER A 474 -6.10 -33.01 -13.26
N THR A 475 -6.63 -34.23 -13.17
CA THR A 475 -7.76 -34.71 -13.99
C THR A 475 -9.06 -34.00 -13.65
N LYS A 476 -9.37 -33.80 -12.34
CA LYS A 476 -10.55 -33.02 -11.91
C LYS A 476 -10.49 -31.59 -12.43
N MET A 477 -9.36 -30.94 -12.21
CA MET A 477 -9.14 -29.58 -12.69
C MET A 477 -9.28 -29.50 -14.22
N ALA A 478 -8.65 -30.41 -14.97
CA ALA A 478 -8.74 -30.46 -16.42
C ALA A 478 -10.17 -30.62 -16.93
N ASN A 479 -10.93 -31.56 -16.37
CA ASN A 479 -12.31 -31.82 -16.76
C ASN A 479 -13.20 -30.59 -16.52
N TYR A 480 -13.04 -29.94 -15.37
CA TYR A 480 -13.77 -28.72 -15.05
C TYR A 480 -13.43 -27.58 -16.01
N VAL A 481 -12.14 -27.28 -16.22
CA VAL A 481 -11.69 -26.25 -17.16
C VAL A 481 -12.20 -26.55 -18.57
N THR A 482 -12.06 -27.79 -19.04
CA THR A 482 -12.58 -28.24 -20.34
C THR A 482 -14.07 -27.94 -20.47
N SER A 483 -14.86 -28.35 -19.48
CA SER A 483 -16.32 -28.16 -19.50
C SER A 483 -16.71 -26.69 -19.63
N VAL A 484 -16.04 -25.80 -18.88
CA VAL A 484 -16.33 -24.36 -18.90
C VAL A 484 -15.89 -23.74 -20.23
N LEU A 485 -14.75 -24.15 -20.78
CA LEU A 485 -14.30 -23.69 -22.08
C LEU A 485 -15.26 -24.11 -23.21
N LEU A 486 -15.75 -25.36 -23.18
CA LEU A 486 -16.70 -25.85 -24.19
C LEU A 486 -18.09 -25.23 -24.07
N GLN A 487 -18.55 -24.90 -22.86
CA GLN A 487 -19.81 -24.15 -22.66
C GLN A 487 -19.71 -22.72 -23.17
N ASN A 488 -18.53 -22.10 -23.07
CA ASN A 488 -18.26 -20.74 -23.54
C ASN A 488 -17.76 -20.68 -24.98
N ALA A 489 -17.54 -21.83 -25.61
CA ALA A 489 -17.14 -21.94 -27.00
C ALA A 489 -18.31 -21.49 -27.88
N TRP A 490 -18.05 -20.49 -28.72
CA TRP A 490 -19.05 -20.00 -29.66
C TRP A 490 -19.34 -21.11 -30.68
N TYR A 491 -20.60 -21.46 -30.88
CA TYR A 491 -21.02 -22.10 -32.12
C TYR A 491 -21.19 -20.98 -33.13
N PRO A 492 -20.32 -20.82 -34.14
CA PRO A 492 -20.64 -19.94 -35.25
C PRO A 492 -21.97 -20.43 -35.85
N SER A 493 -22.98 -19.57 -35.81
CA SER A 493 -24.28 -19.78 -36.46
C SER A 493 -24.12 -19.76 -37.98
#